data_AF-A0A957U9A7-F1
#
_entry.id   AF-A0A957U9A7-F1
#
_cell.length_a   1.000
_cell.length_b   1.000
_cell.length_c   1.000
_cell.angle_alpha   90.00
_cell.angle_beta   90.00
_cell.angle_gamma   90.00
#
_symmetry.space_group_name_H-M   'P 1'
#
loop_
_entity.id
_entity.type
_entity.pdbx_description
1 polymer ?
#
loop_
_entity_poly.entity_id
_entity_poly.type
_entity_poly.pdbx_seq_one_letter_code
_entity_poly.pdbx_strand_id
1 'polypeptide(L)'
;ARRALEIAPIALSSVRRFAWLNYLAALQLRGDFKALQEALHTSLLEDRFHGDAFPVSPLITQCAVSWMSADLAALQQSALHLLRLTQERDLLNEQGWAHLYLGCVAYQRNDLAGAAQAFSAIVKRPYGTHGHAFWQGAFGLAAAHCAQGAAEQAQALSDSLLATAWEMGGANVVEEAHALRAFVALQRGQRDEAQRWAAAYDRNQPLAPMSMFCAPALVLARILLDAATPQTVADAEAWILHIYHFSRETYNVRVQSEMLAMHALLHEMTGARAKALPLLEEALTLAAPGGLERIFLDLGAGLVPLLNEAACRDAAPEFARKIQQSWPPMLAPANPRQVAPSLPPPPAPVAAGAGDRVFSGEPLTRREQEVLTLLAQRLTAAEIAERLVLSENTVKRHRTNIYQKLGVNRLRDALAVAQAAGILKQ
;
A
#
# COMPACT_ATOMS: atom_id res chain seq x y z
N ALA A 1 -21.49 25.77 -10.46
CA ALA A 1 -20.60 26.36 -9.45
C ALA A 1 -20.38 27.86 -9.69
N ARG A 2 -19.60 28.28 -10.70
CA ARG A 2 -19.37 29.71 -11.01
C ARG A 2 -20.64 30.58 -11.11
N ARG A 3 -21.62 30.17 -11.94
CA ARG A 3 -22.91 30.88 -12.05
C ARG A 3 -23.64 31.01 -10.70
N ALA A 4 -23.50 30.02 -9.81
CA ALA A 4 -24.11 30.09 -8.48
C ALA A 4 -23.42 31.15 -7.61
N LEU A 5 -22.10 31.29 -7.68
CA LEU A 5 -21.34 32.35 -6.99
C LEU A 5 -21.70 33.75 -7.50
N GLU A 6 -22.04 33.88 -8.79
CA GLU A 6 -22.45 35.15 -9.41
C GLU A 6 -23.85 35.60 -8.96
N ILE A 7 -24.80 34.66 -8.75
CA ILE A 7 -26.19 34.99 -8.44
C ILE A 7 -26.55 34.88 -6.95
N ALA A 8 -25.81 34.09 -6.16
CA ALA A 8 -26.13 33.86 -4.75
C ALA A 8 -25.68 35.07 -3.89
N PRO A 9 -26.59 35.71 -3.14
CA PRO A 9 -26.22 36.78 -2.22
C PRO A 9 -25.15 36.34 -1.22
N ILE A 10 -24.29 37.28 -0.80
CA ILE A 10 -23.20 37.01 0.15
C ILE A 10 -23.71 36.41 1.48
N ALA A 11 -24.93 36.76 1.91
CA ALA A 11 -25.53 36.22 3.13
C ALA A 11 -25.84 34.72 3.08
N LEU A 12 -25.88 34.08 1.90
CA LEU A 12 -26.16 32.64 1.75
C LEU A 12 -24.88 31.80 1.89
N SER A 13 -24.25 31.82 3.07
CA SER A 13 -22.96 31.17 3.34
C SER A 13 -22.91 29.71 2.88
N SER A 14 -23.91 28.90 3.22
CA SER A 14 -23.93 27.47 2.88
C SER A 14 -23.91 27.23 1.36
N VAL A 15 -24.71 27.97 0.60
CA VAL A 15 -24.79 27.83 -0.87
C VAL A 15 -23.47 28.24 -1.50
N ARG A 16 -22.92 29.38 -1.07
CA ARG A 16 -21.64 29.89 -1.57
C ARG A 16 -20.49 28.94 -1.22
N ARG A 17 -20.49 28.36 -0.03
CA ARG A 17 -19.52 27.36 0.43
C ARG A 17 -19.46 26.15 -0.51
N PHE A 18 -20.61 25.55 -0.82
CA PHE A 18 -20.68 24.44 -1.78
C PHE A 18 -20.27 24.87 -3.19
N ALA A 19 -20.65 26.06 -3.61
CA ALA A 19 -20.30 26.57 -4.93
C ALA A 19 -18.78 26.79 -5.07
N TRP A 20 -18.12 27.34 -4.05
CA TRP A 20 -16.66 27.48 -4.02
C TRP A 20 -15.95 26.12 -4.04
N LEU A 21 -16.32 25.19 -3.15
CA LEU A 21 -15.75 23.84 -3.11
C LEU A 21 -15.75 23.18 -4.51
N ASN A 22 -16.92 23.18 -5.17
CA ASN A 22 -17.05 22.57 -6.49
C ASN A 22 -16.33 23.35 -7.59
N TYR A 23 -16.28 24.68 -7.51
CA TYR A 23 -15.58 25.48 -8.52
C TYR A 23 -14.07 25.27 -8.45
N LEU A 24 -13.52 25.33 -7.24
CA LEU A 24 -12.09 25.14 -6.97
C LEU A 24 -11.65 23.72 -7.34
N ALA A 25 -12.41 22.69 -6.94
CA ALA A 25 -12.14 21.31 -7.36
C ALA A 25 -12.15 21.16 -8.89
N ALA A 26 -13.12 21.77 -9.59
CA ALA A 26 -13.18 21.70 -11.04
C ALA A 26 -11.99 22.38 -11.74
N LEU A 27 -11.47 23.48 -11.19
CA LEU A 27 -10.28 24.14 -11.74
C LEU A 27 -9.03 23.27 -11.56
N GLN A 28 -8.88 22.61 -10.40
CA GLN A 28 -7.82 21.62 -10.16
C GLN A 28 -7.88 20.47 -11.17
N LEU A 29 -9.07 19.86 -11.35
CA LEU A 29 -9.25 18.72 -12.26
C LEU A 29 -9.05 19.08 -13.74
N ARG A 30 -9.14 20.37 -14.09
CA ARG A 30 -8.84 20.87 -15.43
C ARG A 30 -7.39 21.35 -15.62
N GLY A 31 -6.59 21.38 -14.55
CA GLY A 31 -5.23 21.90 -14.58
C GLY A 31 -5.15 23.42 -14.77
N ASP A 32 -6.24 24.17 -14.54
CA ASP A 32 -6.25 25.63 -14.65
C ASP A 32 -5.73 26.27 -13.35
N PHE A 33 -4.44 26.05 -13.07
CA PHE A 33 -3.83 26.43 -11.79
C PHE A 33 -3.80 27.94 -11.57
N LYS A 34 -3.74 28.74 -12.64
CA LYS A 34 -3.79 30.20 -12.53
C LYS A 34 -5.16 30.65 -12.04
N ALA A 35 -6.23 30.22 -12.71
CA ALA A 35 -7.59 30.55 -12.27
C ALA A 35 -7.89 29.96 -10.89
N LEU A 36 -7.34 28.78 -10.57
CA LEU A 36 -7.48 28.17 -9.25
C LEU A 36 -6.90 29.05 -8.14
N GLN A 37 -5.69 29.58 -8.30
CA GLN A 37 -5.07 30.47 -7.32
C GLN A 37 -5.85 31.77 -7.15
N GLU A 38 -6.31 32.38 -8.25
CA GLU A 38 -7.15 33.59 -8.21
C GLU A 38 -8.50 33.32 -7.51
N ALA A 39 -9.13 32.20 -7.81
CA ALA A 39 -10.37 31.77 -7.20
C ALA A 39 -10.21 31.44 -5.71
N LEU A 40 -9.13 30.75 -5.32
CA LEU A 40 -8.79 30.47 -3.93
C LEU A 40 -8.66 31.77 -3.13
N HIS A 41 -7.85 32.70 -3.63
CA HIS A 41 -7.65 34.01 -2.99
C HIS A 41 -9.00 34.75 -2.82
N THR A 42 -9.81 34.80 -3.88
CA THR A 42 -11.13 35.44 -3.84
C THR A 42 -12.06 34.78 -2.82
N SER A 43 -12.09 33.45 -2.76
CA SER A 43 -12.94 32.71 -1.83
C SER A 43 -12.56 32.90 -0.36
N LEU A 44 -11.26 33.01 -0.06
CA LEU A 44 -10.77 33.30 1.29
C LEU A 44 -11.10 34.73 1.71
N LEU A 45 -11.07 35.68 0.78
CA LEU A 45 -11.46 37.06 1.04
C LEU A 45 -12.95 37.21 1.39
N GLU A 46 -13.81 36.28 0.95
CA GLU A 46 -15.24 36.29 1.32
C GLU A 46 -15.47 35.97 2.80
N ASP A 47 -14.55 35.27 3.48
CA ASP A 47 -14.67 34.91 4.90
C ASP A 47 -15.04 36.09 5.80
N ARG A 48 -14.51 37.29 5.51
CA ARG A 48 -14.80 38.51 6.29
C ARG A 48 -16.29 38.88 6.37
N PHE A 49 -17.12 38.31 5.50
CA PHE A 49 -18.56 38.52 5.45
C PHE A 49 -19.38 37.42 6.12
N HIS A 50 -18.73 36.37 6.64
CA HIS A 50 -19.38 35.20 7.20
C HIS A 50 -18.95 34.96 8.65
N GLY A 51 -19.92 34.93 9.57
CA GLY A 51 -19.69 34.58 10.98
C GLY A 51 -19.73 33.08 11.29
N ASP A 52 -19.99 32.24 10.28
CA ASP A 52 -20.17 30.79 10.42
C ASP A 52 -18.95 29.99 9.92
N ALA A 53 -19.07 28.68 9.76
CA ALA A 53 -18.00 27.79 9.27
C ALA A 53 -17.60 27.99 7.78
N PHE A 54 -18.04 29.06 7.11
CA PHE A 54 -17.77 29.34 5.70
C PHE A 54 -16.30 29.17 5.24
N PRO A 55 -15.29 29.75 5.91
CA PRO A 55 -13.90 29.72 5.44
C PRO A 55 -13.28 28.33 5.43
N VAL A 56 -13.90 27.39 6.16
CA VAL A 56 -13.42 26.02 6.29
C VAL A 56 -13.35 25.34 4.92
N SER A 57 -14.34 25.49 4.04
CA SER A 57 -14.35 24.77 2.76
C SER A 57 -13.33 25.27 1.73
N PRO A 58 -13.15 26.60 1.53
CA PRO A 58 -12.02 27.10 0.76
C PRO A 58 -10.67 26.59 1.26
N LEU A 59 -10.43 26.60 2.57
CA LEU A 59 -9.18 26.13 3.16
C LEU A 59 -8.98 24.62 3.06
N ILE A 60 -10.03 23.82 3.26
CA ILE A 60 -9.99 22.37 2.98
C ILE A 60 -9.63 22.14 1.52
N THR A 61 -10.20 22.92 0.60
CA THR A 61 -9.92 22.76 -0.83
C THR A 61 -8.49 23.16 -1.16
N GLN A 62 -7.97 24.24 -0.57
CA GLN A 62 -6.57 24.62 -0.67
C GLN A 62 -5.65 23.50 -0.18
N CYS A 63 -5.99 22.87 0.95
CA CYS A 63 -5.26 21.71 1.44
C CYS A 63 -5.33 20.53 0.45
N ALA A 64 -6.51 20.21 -0.10
CA ALA A 64 -6.67 19.15 -1.08
C ALA A 64 -5.82 19.40 -2.34
N VAL A 65 -5.80 20.63 -2.83
CA VAL A 65 -4.98 21.06 -3.98
C VAL A 65 -3.50 20.89 -3.68
N SER A 66 -3.00 21.46 -2.57
CA SER A 66 -1.60 21.31 -2.17
C SER A 66 -1.21 19.84 -2.00
N TRP A 67 -2.12 19.02 -1.48
CA TRP A 67 -1.90 17.58 -1.35
C TRP A 67 -1.79 16.87 -2.71
N MET A 68 -2.68 17.15 -3.66
CA MET A 68 -2.65 16.57 -5.01
C MET A 68 -1.40 16.99 -5.79
N SER A 69 -1.00 18.26 -5.65
CA SER A 69 0.20 18.83 -6.28
C SER A 69 1.50 18.42 -5.59
N ALA A 70 1.43 17.55 -4.57
CA ALA A 70 2.56 17.15 -3.75
C ALA A 70 3.29 18.31 -3.04
N ASP A 71 2.65 19.46 -2.79
CA ASP A 71 3.25 20.58 -2.06
C ASP A 71 2.99 20.46 -0.56
N LEU A 72 3.86 19.72 0.15
CA LEU A 72 3.71 19.52 1.59
C LEU A 72 3.91 20.81 2.41
N ALA A 73 4.67 21.78 1.90
CA ALA A 73 4.91 23.03 2.61
C ALA A 73 3.64 23.90 2.62
N ALA A 74 3.04 24.12 1.45
CA ALA A 74 1.77 24.83 1.33
C ALA A 74 0.64 24.07 2.04
N LEU A 75 0.64 22.73 1.98
CA LEU A 75 -0.31 21.90 2.70
C LEU A 75 -0.22 22.11 4.21
N GLN A 76 0.99 22.06 4.77
CA GLN A 76 1.19 22.25 6.20
C GLN A 76 0.73 23.64 6.66
N GLN A 77 1.09 24.69 5.91
CA GLN A 77 0.67 26.06 6.23
C GLN A 77 -0.85 26.21 6.21
N SER A 78 -1.50 25.69 5.17
CA SER A 78 -2.96 25.75 5.01
C SER A 78 -3.68 24.93 6.09
N ALA A 79 -3.17 23.74 6.43
CA ALA A 79 -3.74 22.89 7.47
C ALA A 79 -3.58 23.49 8.88
N LEU A 80 -2.45 24.14 9.18
CA LEU A 80 -2.25 24.88 10.44
C LEU A 80 -3.19 26.07 10.54
N HIS A 81 -3.41 26.79 9.42
CA HIS A 81 -4.36 27.90 9.38
C HIS A 81 -5.81 27.40 9.61
N LEU A 82 -6.19 26.30 8.94
CA LEU A 82 -7.47 25.64 9.13
C LEU A 82 -7.67 25.18 10.58
N LEU A 83 -6.65 24.58 11.21
CA LEU A 83 -6.73 24.14 12.60
C LEU A 83 -6.98 25.32 13.55
N ARG A 84 -6.23 26.40 13.39
CA ARG A 84 -6.36 27.60 14.24
C ARG A 84 -7.76 28.20 14.13
N LEU A 85 -8.23 28.40 12.91
CA LEU A 85 -9.55 28.97 12.63
C LEU A 85 -10.69 28.11 13.19
N THR A 86 -10.60 26.79 13.02
CA THR A 86 -11.61 25.86 13.54
C THR A 86 -11.57 25.73 15.07
N GLN A 87 -10.43 26.00 15.72
CA GLN A 87 -10.34 26.12 17.18
C GLN A 87 -10.93 27.45 17.68
N GLU A 88 -10.57 28.56 17.06
CA GLU A 88 -11.08 29.90 17.41
C GLU A 88 -12.61 29.99 17.30
N ARG A 89 -13.21 29.28 16.34
CA ARG A 89 -14.67 29.24 16.10
C ARG A 89 -15.39 28.02 16.71
N ASP A 90 -14.71 27.21 17.52
CA ASP A 90 -15.23 25.98 18.14
C ASP A 90 -15.93 25.01 17.15
N LEU A 91 -15.34 24.85 15.97
CA LEU A 91 -15.85 24.02 14.88
C LEU A 91 -15.28 22.60 14.98
N LEU A 92 -15.65 21.87 16.04
CA LEU A 92 -15.08 20.56 16.37
C LEU A 92 -15.13 19.54 15.21
N ASN A 93 -16.23 19.50 14.45
CA ASN A 93 -16.37 18.57 13.32
C ASN A 93 -15.36 18.84 12.19
N GLU A 94 -14.94 20.09 12.03
CA GLU A 94 -14.06 20.54 10.95
C GLU A 94 -12.59 20.42 11.31
N GLN A 95 -12.25 20.37 12.61
CA GLN A 95 -10.88 20.13 13.08
C GLN A 95 -10.30 18.81 12.55
N GLY A 96 -11.16 17.82 12.30
CA GLY A 96 -10.75 16.52 11.74
C GLY A 96 -10.05 16.65 10.38
N TRP A 97 -10.47 17.58 9.52
CA TRP A 97 -9.81 17.83 8.24
C TRP A 97 -8.41 18.42 8.42
N ALA A 98 -8.24 19.34 9.37
CA ALA A 98 -6.94 19.92 9.65
C ALA A 98 -5.96 18.86 10.17
N HIS A 99 -6.42 18.03 11.12
CA HIS A 99 -5.63 16.91 11.64
C HIS A 99 -5.30 15.89 10.55
N LEU A 100 -6.21 15.62 9.61
CA LEU A 100 -5.98 14.70 8.51
C LEU A 100 -4.79 15.16 7.65
N TYR A 101 -4.80 16.42 7.21
CA TYR A 101 -3.73 16.95 6.37
C TYR A 101 -2.40 17.09 7.12
N LEU A 102 -2.42 17.49 8.39
CA LEU A 102 -1.21 17.50 9.22
C LEU A 102 -0.63 16.08 9.38
N GLY A 103 -1.49 15.07 9.56
CA GLY A 103 -1.09 13.67 9.59
C GLY A 103 -0.49 13.22 8.25
N CYS A 104 -1.10 13.60 7.12
CA CYS A 104 -0.55 13.32 5.79
C CYS A 104 0.85 13.92 5.60
N VAL A 105 1.06 15.19 6.00
CA VAL A 105 2.36 15.86 5.93
C VAL A 105 3.39 15.15 6.80
N ALA A 106 3.05 14.90 8.07
CA ALA A 106 3.96 14.23 9.01
C ALA A 106 4.33 12.83 8.50
N TYR A 107 3.33 12.06 8.03
CA TYR A 107 3.55 10.75 7.47
C TYR A 107 4.53 10.83 6.29
N GLN A 108 4.24 11.66 5.28
CA GLN A 108 5.09 11.74 4.09
C GLN A 108 6.51 12.24 4.36
N ARG A 109 6.74 13.02 5.43
CA ARG A 109 8.08 13.41 5.90
C ARG A 109 8.75 12.38 6.81
N ASN A 110 8.18 11.16 6.88
CA ASN A 110 8.64 10.07 7.73
C ASN A 110 8.61 10.39 9.25
N ASP A 111 7.87 11.42 9.67
CA ASP A 111 7.53 11.68 11.08
C ASP A 111 6.32 10.83 11.49
N LEU A 112 6.59 9.55 11.74
CA LEU A 112 5.54 8.57 12.04
C LEU A 112 4.84 8.84 13.38
N ALA A 113 5.57 9.42 14.35
CA ALA A 113 5.00 9.75 15.66
C ALA A 113 4.02 10.93 15.56
N GLY A 114 4.41 12.00 14.86
CA GLY A 114 3.53 13.13 14.56
C GLY A 114 2.32 12.70 13.73
N ALA A 115 2.52 11.82 12.74
CA ALA A 115 1.44 11.26 11.94
C ALA A 115 0.42 10.48 12.80
N ALA A 116 0.89 9.53 13.61
CA ALA A 116 0.03 8.75 14.50
C ALA A 116 -0.74 9.65 15.48
N GLN A 117 -0.09 10.68 16.04
CA GLN A 117 -0.75 11.64 16.92
C GLN A 117 -1.88 12.39 16.20
N ALA A 118 -1.60 12.94 15.02
CA ALA A 118 -2.57 13.70 14.23
C ALA A 118 -3.76 12.83 13.80
N PHE A 119 -3.52 11.63 13.27
CA PHE A 119 -4.60 10.72 12.89
C PHE A 119 -5.38 10.17 14.09
N SER A 120 -4.73 9.94 15.24
CA SER A 120 -5.42 9.52 16.47
C SER A 120 -6.42 10.57 16.97
N ALA A 121 -6.12 11.86 16.79
CA ALA A 121 -7.04 12.96 17.15
C ALA A 121 -8.37 12.89 16.38
N ILE A 122 -8.36 12.29 15.18
CA ILE A 122 -9.54 12.05 14.35
C ILE A 122 -10.28 10.79 14.81
N VAL A 123 -9.56 9.66 14.84
CA VAL A 123 -10.15 8.33 15.05
C VAL A 123 -10.77 8.18 16.44
N LYS A 124 -10.28 8.92 17.44
CA LYS A 124 -10.87 8.94 18.81
C LYS A 124 -12.25 9.61 18.88
N ARG A 125 -12.72 10.25 17.79
CA ARG A 125 -13.98 11.01 17.74
C ARG A 125 -14.87 10.58 16.56
N PRO A 126 -15.31 9.31 16.47
CA PRO A 126 -16.04 8.79 15.31
C PRO A 126 -17.34 9.55 14.98
N TYR A 127 -18.03 10.09 15.99
CA TYR A 127 -19.26 10.87 15.82
C TYR A 127 -19.05 12.39 15.80
N GLY A 128 -17.82 12.84 16.07
CA GLY A 128 -17.45 14.27 16.14
C GLY A 128 -16.55 14.69 14.98
N THR A 129 -16.49 13.93 13.90
CA THR A 129 -15.67 14.24 12.72
C THR A 129 -16.43 13.84 11.45
N HIS A 130 -16.15 14.56 10.37
CA HIS A 130 -16.67 14.22 9.05
C HIS A 130 -16.30 12.78 8.65
N GLY A 131 -17.27 11.96 8.25
CA GLY A 131 -17.08 10.52 8.01
C GLY A 131 -15.98 10.18 7.01
N HIS A 132 -15.84 10.96 5.92
CA HIS A 132 -14.73 10.75 4.99
C HIS A 132 -13.37 11.03 5.63
N ALA A 133 -13.24 12.11 6.42
CA ALA A 133 -11.98 12.42 7.10
C ALA A 133 -11.63 11.36 8.16
N PHE A 134 -12.65 10.79 8.80
CA PHE A 134 -12.49 9.69 9.75
C PHE A 134 -11.83 8.46 9.10
N TRP A 135 -12.38 7.95 8.00
CA TRP A 135 -11.82 6.77 7.33
C TRP A 135 -10.41 7.03 6.79
N GLN A 136 -10.19 8.20 6.19
CA GLN A 136 -8.87 8.60 5.72
C GLN A 136 -7.86 8.72 6.87
N GLY A 137 -8.29 9.22 8.02
CA GLY A 137 -7.50 9.22 9.26
C GLY A 137 -7.22 7.81 9.79
N ALA A 138 -8.18 6.88 9.70
CA ALA A 138 -7.98 5.50 10.10
C ALA A 138 -6.94 4.78 9.24
N PHE A 139 -6.97 4.95 7.92
CA PHE A 139 -5.90 4.47 7.03
C PHE A 139 -4.55 5.08 7.40
N GLY A 140 -4.51 6.39 7.64
CA GLY A 140 -3.31 7.09 8.07
C GLY A 140 -2.72 6.54 9.37
N LEU A 141 -3.57 6.31 10.38
CA LEU A 141 -3.17 5.77 11.67
C LEU A 141 -2.66 4.33 11.55
N ALA A 142 -3.36 3.49 10.80
CA ALA A 142 -2.94 2.12 10.53
C ALA A 142 -1.58 2.09 9.80
N ALA A 143 -1.40 2.94 8.79
CA ALA A 143 -0.14 3.07 8.05
C ALA A 143 1.01 3.50 8.96
N ALA A 144 0.78 4.51 9.81
CA ALA A 144 1.77 4.99 10.78
C ALA A 144 2.15 3.88 11.78
N HIS A 145 1.18 3.15 12.34
CA HIS A 145 1.44 2.01 13.23
C HIS A 145 2.24 0.90 12.56
N CYS A 146 1.87 0.50 11.34
CA CYS A 146 2.64 -0.49 10.57
C CYS A 146 4.08 -0.02 10.33
N ALA A 147 4.26 1.23 9.91
CA ALA A 147 5.56 1.83 9.66
C ALA A 147 6.46 1.92 10.92
N GLN A 148 5.86 2.04 12.10
CA GLN A 148 6.55 2.03 13.40
C GLN A 148 6.86 0.62 13.92
N GLY A 149 6.46 -0.44 13.20
CA GLY A 149 6.56 -1.83 13.68
C GLY A 149 5.48 -2.20 14.71
N ALA A 150 4.47 -1.35 14.93
CA ALA A 150 3.36 -1.58 15.83
C ALA A 150 2.17 -2.27 15.13
N ALA A 151 2.45 -3.34 14.38
CA ALA A 151 1.46 -4.02 13.53
C ALA A 151 0.21 -4.52 14.27
N GLU A 152 0.35 -4.91 15.54
CA GLU A 152 -0.79 -5.32 16.36
C GLU A 152 -1.76 -4.17 16.67
N GLN A 153 -1.26 -2.94 16.79
CA GLN A 153 -2.12 -1.76 16.98
C GLN A 153 -2.92 -1.45 15.71
N ALA A 154 -2.31 -1.58 14.53
CA ALA A 154 -3.00 -1.42 13.25
C ALA A 154 -4.09 -2.48 13.06
N GLN A 155 -3.82 -3.73 13.46
CA GLN A 155 -4.80 -4.80 13.41
C GLN A 155 -5.98 -4.57 14.35
N ALA A 156 -5.70 -4.26 15.62
CA ALA A 156 -6.75 -3.98 16.60
C ALA A 156 -7.64 -2.81 16.15
N LEU A 157 -7.05 -1.77 15.57
CA LEU A 157 -7.78 -0.66 14.96
C LEU A 157 -8.69 -1.15 13.82
N SER A 158 -8.16 -1.91 12.86
CA SER A 158 -8.94 -2.42 11.72
C SER A 158 -10.09 -3.33 12.16
N ASP A 159 -9.87 -4.22 13.12
CA ASP A 159 -10.89 -5.14 13.61
C ASP A 159 -12.03 -4.39 14.33
N SER A 160 -11.67 -3.41 15.17
CA SER A 160 -12.64 -2.56 15.86
C SER A 160 -13.50 -1.74 14.88
N LEU A 161 -12.88 -1.18 13.85
CA LEU A 161 -13.59 -0.35 12.86
C LEU A 161 -14.48 -1.18 11.94
N LEU A 162 -14.08 -2.40 11.58
CA LEU A 162 -14.94 -3.30 10.81
C LEU A 162 -16.20 -3.64 11.60
N ALA A 163 -16.08 -4.01 12.88
CA ALA A 163 -17.24 -4.27 13.74
C ALA A 163 -18.19 -3.06 13.80
N THR A 164 -17.63 -1.85 13.96
CA THR A 164 -18.40 -0.60 14.00
C THR A 164 -19.08 -0.28 12.66
N ALA A 165 -18.43 -0.55 11.52
CA ALA A 165 -19.00 -0.30 10.20
C ALA A 165 -20.27 -1.12 9.94
N TRP A 166 -20.31 -2.36 10.44
CA TRP A 166 -21.52 -3.19 10.39
C TRP A 166 -22.67 -2.63 11.22
N GLU A 167 -22.36 -1.98 12.36
CA GLU A 167 -23.37 -1.35 13.22
C GLU A 167 -23.91 -0.04 12.62
N MET A 168 -23.05 0.77 11.99
CA MET A 168 -23.43 2.05 11.37
C MET A 168 -24.27 1.86 10.09
N GLY A 169 -24.04 0.78 9.35
CA GLY A 169 -24.70 0.49 8.07
C GLY A 169 -24.21 1.36 6.90
N GLY A 170 -24.50 0.91 5.67
CA GLY A 170 -24.14 1.61 4.43
C GLY A 170 -23.00 0.93 3.66
N ALA A 171 -23.24 0.63 2.38
CA ALA A 171 -22.31 -0.14 1.54
C ALA A 171 -20.91 0.49 1.47
N ASN A 172 -20.82 1.82 1.31
CA ASN A 172 -19.54 2.52 1.20
C ASN A 172 -18.71 2.44 2.49
N VAL A 173 -19.36 2.47 3.66
CA VAL A 173 -18.68 2.42 4.98
C VAL A 173 -18.09 1.03 5.21
N VAL A 174 -18.84 -0.02 4.82
CA VAL A 174 -18.39 -1.41 4.90
C VAL A 174 -17.24 -1.67 3.92
N GLU A 175 -17.29 -1.11 2.71
CA GLU A 175 -16.22 -1.21 1.72
C GLU A 175 -14.91 -0.57 2.22
N GLU A 176 -14.98 0.65 2.76
CA GLU A 176 -13.80 1.33 3.36
C GLU A 176 -13.18 0.51 4.49
N ALA A 177 -14.02 -0.08 5.35
CA ALA A 177 -13.55 -0.94 6.44
C ALA A 177 -12.85 -2.21 5.93
N HIS A 178 -13.38 -2.85 4.89
CA HIS A 178 -12.76 -4.02 4.26
C HIS A 178 -11.45 -3.66 3.54
N ALA A 179 -11.40 -2.51 2.87
CA ALA A 179 -10.19 -2.00 2.25
C ALA A 179 -9.10 -1.70 3.29
N LEU A 180 -9.46 -1.12 4.44
CA LEU A 180 -8.55 -0.90 5.56
C LEU A 180 -7.98 -2.23 6.10
N ARG A 181 -8.84 -3.24 6.25
CA ARG A 181 -8.42 -4.57 6.69
C ARG A 181 -7.47 -5.23 5.70
N ALA A 182 -7.75 -5.13 4.40
CA ALA A 182 -6.87 -5.64 3.36
C ALA A 182 -5.52 -4.90 3.33
N PHE A 183 -5.54 -3.57 3.54
CA PHE A 183 -4.33 -2.76 3.67
C PHE A 183 -3.46 -3.21 4.86
N VAL A 184 -4.05 -3.40 6.04
CA VAL A 184 -3.32 -3.88 7.23
C VAL A 184 -2.80 -5.30 7.02
N ALA A 185 -3.62 -6.20 6.46
CA ALA A 185 -3.22 -7.57 6.16
C ALA A 185 -2.00 -7.61 5.22
N LEU A 186 -1.98 -6.79 4.18
CA LEU A 186 -0.84 -6.66 3.27
C LEU A 186 0.44 -6.25 4.02
N GLN A 187 0.36 -5.21 4.85
CA GLN A 187 1.51 -4.72 5.64
C GLN A 187 2.03 -5.76 6.64
N ARG A 188 1.17 -6.66 7.10
CA ARG A 188 1.51 -7.78 8.00
C ARG A 188 2.02 -9.03 7.27
N GLY A 189 2.06 -9.03 5.94
CA GLY A 189 2.40 -10.21 5.14
C GLY A 189 1.30 -11.29 5.14
N GLN A 190 0.08 -10.98 5.58
CA GLN A 190 -1.09 -11.87 5.57
C GLN A 190 -1.71 -11.91 4.16
N ARG A 191 -0.95 -12.42 3.21
CA ARG A 191 -1.25 -12.37 1.77
C ARG A 191 -2.60 -12.97 1.41
N ASP A 192 -2.99 -14.09 2.02
CA ASP A 192 -4.25 -14.78 1.74
C ASP A 192 -5.49 -13.90 2.04
N GLU A 193 -5.41 -13.04 3.04
CA GLU A 193 -6.50 -12.15 3.40
C GLU A 193 -6.58 -10.94 2.46
N ALA A 194 -5.44 -10.32 2.18
CA ALA A 194 -5.35 -9.23 1.22
C ALA A 194 -5.81 -9.67 -0.19
N GLN A 195 -5.36 -10.84 -0.65
CA GLN A 195 -5.74 -11.38 -1.96
C GLN A 195 -7.23 -11.75 -2.06
N ARG A 196 -7.84 -12.25 -0.97
CA ARG A 196 -9.29 -12.51 -0.95
C ARG A 196 -10.10 -11.23 -1.16
N TRP A 197 -9.70 -10.14 -0.52
CA TRP A 197 -10.33 -8.84 -0.76
C TRP A 197 -10.10 -8.34 -2.19
N ALA A 198 -8.86 -8.43 -2.69
CA ALA A 198 -8.52 -8.01 -4.05
C ALA A 198 -9.30 -8.77 -5.13
N ALA A 199 -9.60 -10.05 -4.92
CA ALA A 199 -10.41 -10.86 -5.83
C ALA A 199 -11.90 -10.47 -5.84
N ALA A 200 -12.40 -9.85 -4.75
CA ALA A 200 -13.78 -9.40 -4.62
C ALA A 200 -13.99 -7.92 -5.00
N TYR A 201 -12.92 -7.16 -5.21
CA TYR A 201 -12.99 -5.74 -5.54
C TYR A 201 -13.54 -5.51 -6.95
N ASP A 202 -14.55 -4.66 -7.08
CA ASP A 202 -15.12 -4.28 -8.39
C ASP A 202 -14.25 -3.22 -9.07
N ARG A 203 -13.45 -3.67 -10.04
CA ARG A 203 -12.55 -2.82 -10.82
C ARG A 203 -13.26 -1.85 -11.78
N ASN A 204 -14.57 -2.00 -11.98
CA ASN A 204 -15.35 -1.08 -12.84
C ASN A 204 -15.84 0.14 -12.09
N GLN A 205 -15.69 0.20 -10.77
CA GLN A 205 -16.06 1.39 -10.00
C GLN A 205 -15.24 2.61 -10.43
N PRO A 206 -15.85 3.81 -10.51
CA PRO A 206 -15.13 5.03 -10.84
C PRO A 206 -14.00 5.32 -9.86
N LEU A 207 -12.83 5.66 -10.40
CA LEU A 207 -11.71 6.12 -9.57
C LEU A 207 -12.04 7.48 -8.93
N ALA A 208 -11.68 7.63 -7.64
CA ALA A 208 -11.83 8.90 -6.94
C ALA A 208 -10.73 9.88 -7.39
N PRO A 209 -11.07 11.04 -8.00
CA PRO A 209 -10.08 11.98 -8.51
C PRO A 209 -9.26 12.66 -7.40
N MET A 210 -9.84 12.79 -6.20
CA MET A 210 -9.25 13.44 -5.04
C MET A 210 -9.15 12.44 -3.87
N SER A 211 -8.32 11.41 -4.02
CA SER A 211 -7.95 10.56 -2.88
C SER A 211 -7.13 11.38 -1.90
N MET A 212 -7.55 11.37 -0.63
CA MET A 212 -6.85 12.01 0.48
C MET A 212 -5.66 11.11 0.89
N PHE A 213 -5.75 10.36 1.98
CA PHE A 213 -4.66 9.48 2.39
C PHE A 213 -4.57 8.20 1.54
N CYS A 214 -5.67 7.44 1.43
CA CYS A 214 -5.72 6.18 0.70
C CYS A 214 -7.08 5.98 0.04
N ALA A 215 -7.12 5.20 -1.04
CA ALA A 215 -8.35 4.78 -1.70
C ALA A 215 -8.29 3.26 -1.96
N PRO A 216 -9.43 2.55 -1.97
CA PRO A 216 -9.48 1.13 -2.27
C PRO A 216 -8.71 0.73 -3.54
N ALA A 217 -8.81 1.50 -4.61
CA ALA A 217 -8.06 1.27 -5.85
C ALA A 217 -6.53 1.24 -5.66
N LEU A 218 -5.98 2.10 -4.78
CA LEU A 218 -4.56 2.12 -4.44
C LEU A 218 -4.17 0.92 -3.58
N VAL A 219 -5.05 0.49 -2.65
CA VAL A 219 -4.85 -0.75 -1.88
C VAL A 219 -4.77 -1.94 -2.82
N LEU A 220 -5.69 -2.04 -3.79
CA LEU A 220 -5.67 -3.10 -4.80
C LEU A 220 -4.35 -3.09 -5.59
N ALA A 221 -3.89 -1.92 -6.04
CA ALA A 221 -2.62 -1.81 -6.76
C ALA A 221 -1.44 -2.36 -5.95
N ARG A 222 -1.38 -2.06 -4.65
CA ARG A 222 -0.33 -2.55 -3.75
C ARG A 222 -0.41 -4.07 -3.55
N ILE A 223 -1.61 -4.62 -3.44
CA ILE A 223 -1.83 -6.07 -3.31
C ILE A 223 -1.42 -6.80 -4.60
N LEU A 224 -1.81 -6.28 -5.76
CA LEU A 224 -1.43 -6.86 -7.06
C LEU A 224 0.09 -6.82 -7.28
N LEU A 225 0.76 -5.74 -6.84
CA LEU A 225 2.21 -5.61 -6.88
C LEU A 225 2.90 -6.66 -5.98
N ASP A 226 2.49 -6.81 -4.72
CA ASP A 226 3.06 -7.83 -3.80
C ASP A 226 2.79 -9.27 -4.29
N ALA A 227 1.63 -9.51 -4.91
CA ALA A 227 1.24 -10.81 -5.46
C ALA A 227 1.79 -11.08 -6.87
N ALA A 228 2.56 -10.16 -7.46
CA ALA A 228 2.98 -10.27 -8.85
C ALA A 228 3.89 -11.49 -9.09
N THR A 229 3.48 -12.35 -10.02
CA THR A 229 4.26 -13.46 -10.57
C THR A 229 4.44 -13.25 -12.07
N PRO A 230 5.30 -14.03 -12.76
CA PRO A 230 5.40 -13.94 -14.22
C PRO A 230 4.06 -14.08 -14.97
N GLN A 231 3.07 -14.75 -14.36
CA GLN A 231 1.74 -14.93 -14.94
C GLN A 231 0.78 -13.78 -14.64
N THR A 232 0.96 -13.07 -13.52
CA THR A 232 0.05 -12.01 -13.05
C THR A 232 0.62 -10.60 -13.18
N VAL A 233 1.91 -10.46 -13.53
CA VAL A 233 2.59 -9.17 -13.67
C VAL A 233 1.87 -8.22 -14.63
N ALA A 234 1.33 -8.74 -15.74
CA ALA A 234 0.60 -7.93 -16.72
C ALA A 234 -0.71 -7.37 -16.16
N ASP A 235 -1.39 -8.10 -15.25
CA ASP A 235 -2.60 -7.63 -14.58
C ASP A 235 -2.28 -6.49 -13.60
N ALA A 236 -1.22 -6.65 -12.80
CA ALA A 236 -0.74 -5.61 -11.90
C ALA A 236 -0.32 -4.35 -12.66
N GLU A 237 0.43 -4.51 -13.76
CA GLU A 237 0.86 -3.41 -14.63
C GLU A 237 -0.34 -2.66 -15.22
N ALA A 238 -1.32 -3.39 -15.76
CA ALA A 238 -2.52 -2.78 -16.34
C ALA A 238 -3.30 -1.93 -15.32
N TRP A 239 -3.43 -2.42 -14.08
CA TRP A 239 -4.12 -1.67 -13.02
C TRP A 239 -3.34 -0.44 -12.56
N ILE A 240 -2.01 -0.56 -12.40
CA ILE A 240 -1.13 0.58 -12.06
C ILE A 240 -1.21 1.66 -13.15
N LEU A 241 -1.14 1.26 -14.43
CA LEU A 241 -1.23 2.19 -15.56
C LEU A 241 -2.62 2.84 -15.67
N HIS A 242 -3.70 2.10 -15.38
CA HIS A 242 -5.05 2.67 -15.35
C HIS A 242 -5.16 3.84 -14.35
N ILE A 243 -4.66 3.64 -13.12
CA ILE A 243 -4.65 4.69 -12.09
C ILE A 243 -3.68 5.82 -12.48
N TYR A 244 -2.51 5.50 -13.03
CA TYR A 244 -1.55 6.50 -13.49
C TYR A 244 -2.16 7.42 -14.54
N HIS A 245 -2.79 6.88 -15.59
CA HIS A 245 -3.42 7.69 -16.64
C HIS A 245 -4.53 8.58 -16.07
N PHE A 246 -5.41 8.03 -15.23
CA PHE A 246 -6.43 8.82 -14.57
C PHE A 246 -5.85 9.94 -13.68
N SER A 247 -4.77 9.66 -12.95
CA SER A 247 -4.09 10.65 -12.12
C SER A 247 -3.42 11.76 -12.92
N ARG A 248 -3.04 11.49 -14.19
CA ARG A 248 -2.56 12.52 -15.12
C ARG A 248 -3.68 13.42 -15.62
N GLU A 249 -4.81 12.83 -15.99
CA GLU A 249 -5.99 13.58 -16.44
C GLU A 249 -6.55 14.49 -15.34
N THR A 250 -6.38 14.10 -14.07
CA THR A 250 -6.85 14.84 -12.89
C THR A 250 -5.75 15.65 -12.20
N TYR A 251 -4.55 15.72 -12.78
CA TYR A 251 -3.39 16.48 -12.29
C TYR A 251 -3.01 16.16 -10.83
N ASN A 252 -3.15 14.89 -10.43
CA ASN A 252 -2.78 14.42 -9.10
C ASN A 252 -1.34 13.90 -9.08
N VAL A 253 -0.38 14.83 -8.98
CA VAL A 253 1.07 14.57 -8.98
C VAL A 253 1.48 13.57 -7.90
N ARG A 254 0.83 13.60 -6.73
CA ARG A 254 1.07 12.64 -5.66
C ARG A 254 0.79 11.20 -6.10
N VAL A 255 -0.39 10.94 -6.67
CA VAL A 255 -0.76 9.61 -7.17
C VAL A 255 0.14 9.22 -8.34
N GLN A 256 0.45 10.15 -9.25
CA GLN A 256 1.36 9.90 -10.38
C GLN A 256 2.71 9.38 -9.90
N SER A 257 3.29 10.05 -8.88
CA SER A 257 4.57 9.66 -8.29
C SER A 257 4.52 8.25 -7.68
N GLU A 258 3.45 7.93 -6.94
CA GLU A 258 3.24 6.61 -6.35
C GLU A 258 3.10 5.50 -7.42
N MET A 259 2.29 5.74 -8.46
CA MET A 259 2.09 4.76 -9.52
C MET A 259 3.35 4.53 -10.35
N LEU A 260 4.12 5.58 -10.65
CA LEU A 260 5.42 5.46 -11.33
C LEU A 260 6.42 4.66 -10.50
N ALA A 261 6.50 4.91 -9.19
CA ALA A 261 7.38 4.16 -8.30
C ALA A 261 6.98 2.67 -8.21
N MET A 262 5.68 2.37 -8.16
CA MET A 262 5.17 1.00 -8.21
C MET A 262 5.47 0.30 -9.55
N HIS A 263 5.33 1.03 -10.66
CA HIS A 263 5.63 0.50 -11.99
C HIS A 263 7.12 0.22 -12.17
N ALA A 264 7.98 1.11 -11.65
CA ALA A 264 9.42 0.90 -11.58
C ALA A 264 9.76 -0.38 -10.80
N LEU A 265 9.16 -0.56 -9.62
CA LEU A 265 9.37 -1.76 -8.81
C LEU A 265 8.92 -3.04 -9.53
N LEU A 266 7.78 -3.00 -10.23
CA LEU A 266 7.29 -4.14 -11.01
C LEU A 266 8.27 -4.54 -12.13
N HIS A 267 8.87 -3.56 -12.82
CA HIS A 267 9.91 -3.83 -13.82
C HIS A 267 11.22 -4.33 -13.19
N GLU A 268 11.60 -3.85 -12.01
CA GLU A 268 12.76 -4.38 -11.29
C GLU A 268 12.56 -5.85 -10.92
N MET A 269 11.37 -6.22 -10.42
CA MET A 269 11.01 -7.60 -10.06
C MET A 269 11.07 -8.56 -11.25
N THR A 270 10.89 -8.05 -12.48
CA THR A 270 10.99 -8.84 -13.72
C THR A 270 12.36 -8.78 -14.39
N GLY A 271 13.34 -8.10 -13.78
CA GLY A 271 14.68 -7.94 -14.33
C GLY A 271 14.79 -6.93 -15.47
N ALA A 272 13.73 -6.15 -15.73
CA ALA A 272 13.68 -5.12 -16.76
C ALA A 272 14.23 -3.76 -16.26
N ARG A 273 15.41 -3.78 -15.64
CA ARG A 273 16.08 -2.62 -15.01
C ARG A 273 16.10 -1.37 -15.89
N ALA A 274 16.40 -1.54 -17.18
CA ALA A 274 16.48 -0.44 -18.15
C ALA A 274 15.15 0.31 -18.36
N LYS A 275 14.01 -0.35 -18.09
CA LYS A 275 12.68 0.28 -18.07
C LYS A 275 12.33 0.83 -16.70
N ALA A 276 12.76 0.15 -15.63
CA ALA A 276 12.46 0.52 -14.25
C ALA A 276 13.09 1.87 -13.84
N LEU A 277 14.36 2.10 -14.19
CA LEU A 277 15.11 3.25 -13.69
C LEU A 277 14.53 4.60 -14.16
N PRO A 278 14.21 4.83 -15.45
CA PRO A 278 13.61 6.09 -15.89
C PRO A 278 12.27 6.40 -15.20
N LEU A 279 11.46 5.37 -14.93
CA LEU A 279 10.18 5.54 -14.22
C LEU A 279 10.41 5.99 -12.78
N LEU A 280 11.40 5.42 -12.08
CA LEU A 280 11.76 5.87 -10.73
C LEU A 280 12.33 7.30 -10.74
N GLU A 281 13.18 7.64 -11.72
CA GLU A 281 13.73 8.99 -11.88
C GLU A 281 12.62 10.05 -12.07
N GLU A 282 11.60 9.73 -12.87
CA GLU A 282 10.42 10.57 -13.04
C GLU A 282 9.62 10.69 -11.73
N ALA A 283 9.37 9.57 -11.04
CA ALA A 283 8.68 9.56 -9.76
C ALA A 283 9.38 10.43 -8.71
N LEU A 284 10.72 10.31 -8.60
CA LEU A 284 11.54 11.11 -7.69
C LEU A 284 11.48 12.60 -8.05
N THR A 285 11.52 12.94 -9.33
CA THR A 285 11.45 14.33 -9.80
C THR A 285 10.11 14.98 -9.45
N LEU A 286 9.00 14.26 -9.61
CA LEU A 286 7.67 14.75 -9.25
C LEU A 286 7.49 14.89 -7.73
N ALA A 287 8.08 13.99 -6.95
CA ALA A 287 7.95 13.96 -5.49
C ALA A 287 8.92 14.89 -4.74
N ALA A 288 10.06 15.22 -5.34
CA ALA A 288 11.14 15.99 -4.70
C ALA A 288 10.74 17.38 -4.21
N PRO A 289 9.98 18.21 -4.97
CA PRO A 289 9.55 19.53 -4.48
C PRO A 289 8.74 19.45 -3.19
N GLY A 290 7.96 18.38 -3.05
CA GLY A 290 7.15 18.09 -1.86
C GLY A 290 7.89 17.44 -0.71
N GLY A 291 8.91 16.65 -1.02
CA GLY A 291 9.55 15.77 -0.06
C GLY A 291 8.67 14.58 0.35
N LEU A 292 7.96 13.95 -0.60
CA LEU A 292 7.14 12.76 -0.35
C LEU A 292 8.03 11.51 -0.14
N GLU A 293 8.47 11.22 1.08
CA GLU A 293 9.39 10.09 1.33
C GLU A 293 8.64 8.74 1.43
N ARG A 294 7.49 8.71 2.10
CA ARG A 294 6.80 7.45 2.40
C ARG A 294 6.24 6.75 1.17
N ILE A 295 5.94 7.47 0.09
CA ILE A 295 5.55 6.80 -1.17
C ILE A 295 6.62 5.83 -1.69
N PHE A 296 7.89 6.06 -1.35
CA PHE A 296 9.00 5.18 -1.73
C PHE A 296 9.33 4.18 -0.61
N LEU A 297 9.38 4.65 0.64
CA LEU A 297 9.70 3.79 1.79
C LEU A 297 8.67 2.67 1.99
N ASP A 298 7.39 2.95 1.72
CA ASP A 298 6.29 1.98 1.85
C ASP A 298 6.35 0.86 0.79
N LEU A 299 7.09 1.04 -0.31
CA LEU A 299 7.24 0.02 -1.35
C LEU A 299 8.26 -1.06 -0.98
N GLY A 300 9.00 -0.88 0.12
CA GLY A 300 9.87 -1.90 0.68
C GLY A 300 11.16 -2.13 -0.11
N ALA A 301 11.97 -3.08 0.39
CA ALA A 301 13.40 -3.18 0.08
C ALA A 301 13.72 -3.42 -1.40
N GLY A 302 12.75 -3.90 -2.19
CA GLY A 302 12.90 -4.11 -3.63
C GLY A 302 13.22 -2.83 -4.41
N LEU A 303 12.89 -1.65 -3.89
CA LEU A 303 13.19 -0.38 -4.54
C LEU A 303 14.62 0.12 -4.28
N VAL A 304 15.29 -0.36 -3.23
CA VAL A 304 16.62 0.14 -2.81
C VAL A 304 17.68 0.01 -3.90
N PRO A 305 17.78 -1.09 -4.68
CA PRO A 305 18.75 -1.16 -5.76
C PRO A 305 18.55 -0.03 -6.78
N LEU A 306 17.31 0.28 -7.14
CA LEU A 306 17.00 1.36 -8.08
C LEU A 306 17.33 2.73 -7.47
N LEU A 307 16.98 2.97 -6.21
CA LEU A 307 17.30 4.21 -5.49
C LEU A 307 18.83 4.44 -5.44
N ASN A 308 19.62 3.41 -5.18
CA ASN A 308 21.09 3.46 -5.18
C ASN A 308 21.67 3.93 -6.51
N GLU A 309 21.07 3.49 -7.62
CA GLU A 309 21.50 3.93 -8.94
C GLU A 309 21.01 5.35 -9.24
N ALA A 310 19.75 5.67 -8.94
CA ALA A 310 19.19 7.00 -9.16
C ALA A 310 19.95 8.10 -8.38
N ALA A 311 20.40 7.83 -7.15
CA ALA A 311 21.20 8.77 -6.34
C ALA A 311 22.57 9.14 -6.93
N CYS A 312 23.07 8.32 -7.86
CA CYS A 312 24.29 8.55 -8.61
C CYS A 312 24.05 9.22 -9.98
N ARG A 313 22.80 9.54 -10.31
CA ARG A 313 22.37 10.14 -11.59
C ARG A 313 21.80 11.54 -11.37
N ASP A 314 21.36 12.19 -12.45
CA ASP A 314 20.98 13.62 -12.43
C ASP A 314 19.54 13.87 -11.93
N ALA A 315 18.66 12.86 -11.95
CA ALA A 315 17.26 13.02 -11.59
C ALA A 315 17.04 13.03 -10.06
N ALA A 316 16.87 14.23 -9.49
CA ALA A 316 16.63 14.49 -8.07
C ALA A 316 17.59 13.74 -7.10
N PRO A 317 18.91 13.78 -7.31
CA PRO A 317 19.88 12.95 -6.59
C PRO A 317 19.89 13.18 -5.07
N GLU A 318 19.70 14.43 -4.63
CA GLU A 318 19.66 14.76 -3.20
C GLU A 318 18.45 14.14 -2.51
N PHE A 319 17.30 14.13 -3.21
CA PHE A 319 16.09 13.53 -2.68
C PHE A 319 16.18 12.01 -2.64
N ALA A 320 16.76 11.38 -3.68
CA ALA A 320 17.05 9.95 -3.67
C ALA A 320 17.97 9.56 -2.50
N ARG A 321 19.04 10.34 -2.23
CA ARG A 321 19.93 10.14 -1.08
C ARG A 321 19.21 10.31 0.26
N LYS A 322 18.31 11.29 0.36
CA LYS A 322 17.49 11.47 1.56
C LYS A 322 16.65 10.23 1.85
N ILE A 323 15.95 9.70 0.83
CA ILE A 323 15.14 8.47 0.98
C ILE A 323 16.02 7.28 1.40
N GLN A 324 17.23 7.15 0.86
CA GLN A 324 18.18 6.10 1.27
C GLN A 324 18.58 6.23 2.75
N GLN A 325 18.84 7.44 3.23
CA GLN A 325 19.20 7.69 4.62
C GLN A 325 18.02 7.42 5.56
N SER A 326 16.79 7.68 5.11
CA SER A 326 15.55 7.36 5.83
C SER A 326 15.21 5.85 5.82
N TRP A 327 15.92 5.05 5.02
CA TRP A 327 15.67 3.61 4.92
C TRP A 327 16.19 2.87 6.16
N PRO A 328 15.38 2.04 6.84
CA PRO A 328 15.84 1.29 8.01
C PRO A 328 17.04 0.40 7.66
N PRO A 329 18.14 0.42 8.45
CA PRO A 329 19.36 -0.37 8.16
C PRO A 329 19.11 -1.88 8.03
N MET A 330 18.10 -2.40 8.73
CA MET A 330 17.72 -3.82 8.74
C MET A 330 16.97 -4.28 7.47
N LEU A 331 16.51 -3.35 6.64
CA LEU A 331 15.76 -3.59 5.40
C LEU A 331 16.52 -3.13 4.15
N ALA A 332 17.77 -2.67 4.29
CA ALA A 332 18.65 -2.53 3.15
C ALA A 332 18.86 -3.95 2.56
N PRO A 333 18.64 -4.17 1.25
CA PRO A 333 18.82 -5.48 0.67
C PRO A 333 20.24 -5.93 0.95
N ALA A 334 20.38 -7.14 1.51
CA ALA A 334 21.62 -7.87 1.39
C ALA A 334 21.98 -7.88 -0.10
N ASN A 335 23.09 -7.21 -0.40
CA ASN A 335 23.62 -6.94 -1.74
C ASN A 335 23.33 -8.13 -2.70
N PRO A 336 22.49 -7.98 -3.74
CA PRO A 336 22.15 -9.09 -4.65
C PRO A 336 23.34 -9.63 -5.46
N ARG A 337 24.50 -8.97 -5.36
CA ARG A 337 25.77 -9.39 -5.99
C ARG A 337 26.75 -10.12 -5.06
N GLN A 338 26.35 -10.47 -3.83
CA GLN A 338 27.19 -11.26 -2.91
C GLN A 338 26.52 -12.53 -2.37
N VAL A 339 25.64 -13.15 -3.15
CA VAL A 339 25.28 -14.57 -2.99
C VAL A 339 25.83 -15.38 -4.16
N ALA A 340 27.12 -15.22 -4.43
CA ALA A 340 27.92 -16.38 -4.81
C ALA A 340 28.45 -16.95 -3.49
N PRO A 341 28.31 -18.26 -3.21
CA PRO A 341 29.01 -18.84 -2.08
C PRO A 341 30.51 -18.65 -2.32
N SER A 342 31.13 -17.74 -1.56
CA SER A 342 32.57 -17.69 -1.42
C SER A 342 33.00 -19.04 -0.85
N LEU A 343 33.66 -19.84 -1.69
CA LEU A 343 34.41 -21.01 -1.25
C LEU A 343 35.39 -20.54 -0.15
N PRO A 344 35.36 -21.13 1.06
CA PRO A 344 36.42 -20.90 2.03
C PRO A 344 37.75 -21.46 1.48
N PRO A 345 38.90 -20.85 1.78
CA PRO A 345 40.19 -21.41 1.42
C PRO A 345 40.35 -22.80 2.05
N PRO A 346 41.00 -23.76 1.36
CA PRO A 346 41.03 -25.15 1.80
C PRO A 346 41.81 -25.29 3.12
N PRO A 347 41.26 -25.94 4.15
CA PRO A 347 42.07 -26.45 5.23
C PRO A 347 42.87 -27.68 4.75
N ALA A 348 44.12 -27.77 5.19
CA ALA A 348 45.00 -28.91 4.98
C ALA A 348 44.38 -30.22 5.53
N PRO A 349 44.76 -31.39 4.98
CA PRO A 349 43.96 -32.60 5.07
C PRO A 349 44.09 -33.25 6.44
N VAL A 350 42.96 -33.60 7.05
CA VAL A 350 42.91 -34.56 8.16
C VAL A 350 41.84 -35.60 7.87
N ALA A 351 42.20 -36.84 8.16
CA ALA A 351 41.67 -38.09 7.66
C ALA A 351 40.20 -38.40 8.02
N ALA A 352 39.59 -39.18 7.12
CA ALA A 352 38.69 -40.31 7.32
C ALA A 352 37.52 -40.21 8.33
N GLY A 353 36.30 -40.38 7.80
CA GLY A 353 35.13 -40.77 8.58
C GLY A 353 33.87 -40.84 7.73
N ALA A 354 33.47 -42.05 7.33
CA ALA A 354 32.19 -42.34 6.72
C ALA A 354 31.06 -42.26 7.78
N GLY A 355 29.86 -41.81 7.39
CA GLY A 355 28.62 -42.08 8.10
C GLY A 355 27.71 -40.88 8.35
N ASP A 356 26.42 -41.07 8.04
CA ASP A 356 25.23 -40.35 8.48
C ASP A 356 24.92 -38.93 7.98
N ARG A 357 24.12 -38.89 6.89
CA ARG A 357 23.15 -37.81 6.68
C ARG A 357 21.93 -38.09 7.54
N VAL A 358 21.74 -37.19 8.51
CA VAL A 358 20.70 -37.21 9.53
C VAL A 358 19.29 -37.24 8.93
N PHE A 359 18.52 -38.23 9.36
CA PHE A 359 17.08 -38.44 9.15
C PHE A 359 16.28 -37.36 9.91
N SER A 360 15.34 -36.67 9.26
CA SER A 360 14.52 -35.64 9.92
C SER A 360 13.38 -36.19 10.80
N GLY A 361 13.26 -37.51 10.97
CA GLY A 361 12.48 -38.12 12.07
C GLY A 361 10.96 -37.94 12.03
N GLU A 362 10.41 -37.10 11.15
CA GLU A 362 8.97 -36.85 11.12
C GLU A 362 8.22 -37.98 10.41
N PRO A 363 7.28 -38.65 11.10
CA PRO A 363 6.47 -39.69 10.47
C PRO A 363 5.57 -39.07 9.39
N LEU A 364 5.42 -39.77 8.27
CA LEU A 364 4.45 -39.40 7.24
C LEU A 364 3.05 -39.42 7.83
N THR A 365 2.27 -38.37 7.55
CA THR A 365 0.86 -38.32 7.94
C THR A 365 0.06 -39.39 7.19
N ARG A 366 -1.10 -39.80 7.72
CA ARG A 366 -2.00 -40.77 7.06
C ARG A 366 -2.27 -40.41 5.59
N ARG A 367 -2.47 -39.11 5.31
CA ARG A 367 -2.75 -38.63 3.96
C ARG A 367 -1.53 -38.72 3.04
N GLU A 368 -0.34 -38.47 3.56
CA GLU A 368 0.92 -38.64 2.81
C GLU A 368 1.20 -40.13 2.53
N GLN A 369 0.85 -41.04 3.44
CA GLN A 369 0.95 -42.48 3.23
C GLN A 369 -0.01 -42.97 2.13
N GLU A 370 -1.25 -42.48 2.12
CA GLU A 370 -2.23 -42.77 1.05
C GLU A 370 -1.72 -42.30 -0.32
N VAL A 371 -1.20 -41.06 -0.40
CA VAL A 371 -0.60 -40.53 -1.63
C VAL A 371 0.63 -41.33 -2.05
N LEU A 372 1.52 -41.70 -1.12
CA LEU A 372 2.70 -42.51 -1.40
C LEU A 372 2.35 -43.91 -1.92
N THR A 373 1.28 -44.51 -1.39
CA THR A 373 0.77 -45.82 -1.85
C THR A 373 0.28 -45.75 -3.30
N LEU A 374 -0.46 -44.70 -3.65
CA LEU A 374 -0.94 -44.52 -5.02
C LEU A 374 0.19 -44.14 -5.99
N LEU A 375 1.21 -43.42 -5.52
CA LEU A 375 2.44 -43.17 -6.28
C LEU A 375 3.21 -44.46 -6.57
N ALA A 376 3.22 -45.42 -5.63
CA ALA A 376 3.82 -46.75 -5.84
C ALA A 376 3.12 -47.54 -6.96
N GLN A 377 1.83 -47.30 -7.17
CA GLN A 377 1.03 -47.87 -8.26
C GLN A 377 1.24 -47.15 -9.61
N ARG A 378 2.17 -46.19 -9.68
CA ARG A 378 2.48 -45.36 -10.86
C ARG A 378 1.31 -44.51 -11.37
N LEU A 379 0.36 -44.16 -10.49
CA LEU A 379 -0.71 -43.24 -10.81
C LEU A 379 -0.18 -41.81 -10.96
N THR A 380 -0.77 -41.07 -11.89
CA THR A 380 -0.49 -39.65 -12.13
C THR A 380 -1.14 -38.77 -11.06
N ALA A 381 -0.70 -37.52 -10.94
CA ALA A 381 -1.28 -36.58 -9.97
C ALA A 381 -2.79 -36.35 -10.17
N ALA A 382 -3.27 -36.43 -11.43
CA ALA A 382 -4.68 -36.32 -11.77
C ALA A 382 -5.49 -37.54 -11.29
N GLU A 383 -5.01 -38.76 -11.54
CA GLU A 383 -5.68 -39.99 -11.11
C GLU A 383 -5.69 -40.15 -9.58
N ILE A 384 -4.63 -39.67 -8.91
CA ILE A 384 -4.57 -39.64 -7.43
C ILE A 384 -5.55 -38.60 -6.88
N ALA A 385 -5.64 -37.43 -7.51
CA ALA A 385 -6.57 -36.37 -7.13
C ALA A 385 -8.02 -36.85 -7.20
N GLU A 386 -8.39 -37.56 -8.28
CA GLU A 386 -9.72 -38.15 -8.44
C GLU A 386 -10.02 -39.22 -7.38
N ARG A 387 -9.11 -40.19 -7.18
CA ARG A 387 -9.30 -41.27 -6.18
C ARG A 387 -9.40 -40.78 -4.75
N LEU A 388 -8.68 -39.72 -4.41
CA LEU A 388 -8.64 -39.18 -3.06
C LEU A 388 -9.61 -38.01 -2.86
N VAL A 389 -10.35 -37.57 -3.89
CA VAL A 389 -11.20 -36.37 -3.86
C VAL A 389 -10.39 -35.14 -3.39
N LEU A 390 -9.26 -34.90 -4.06
CA LEU A 390 -8.36 -33.77 -3.85
C LEU A 390 -8.17 -32.99 -5.16
N SER A 391 -7.58 -31.80 -5.09
CA SER A 391 -7.06 -31.12 -6.29
C SER A 391 -5.67 -31.64 -6.66
N GLU A 392 -5.32 -31.62 -7.96
CA GLU A 392 -3.98 -32.01 -8.43
C GLU A 392 -2.84 -31.25 -7.74
N ASN A 393 -3.05 -29.96 -7.46
CA ASN A 393 -2.10 -29.12 -6.74
C ASN A 393 -1.87 -29.62 -5.31
N THR A 394 -2.91 -30.13 -4.65
CA THR A 394 -2.81 -30.73 -3.32
C THR A 394 -1.98 -32.02 -3.36
N VAL A 395 -2.14 -32.85 -4.39
CA VAL A 395 -1.31 -34.06 -4.60
C VAL A 395 0.15 -33.70 -4.85
N LYS A 396 0.43 -32.68 -5.67
CA LYS A 396 1.81 -32.18 -5.91
C LYS A 396 2.47 -31.67 -4.63
N ARG A 397 1.70 -30.99 -3.76
CA ARG A 397 2.17 -30.56 -2.44
C ARG A 397 2.47 -31.75 -1.53
N HIS A 398 1.58 -32.73 -1.42
CA HIS A 398 1.83 -33.96 -0.65
C HIS A 398 3.09 -34.69 -1.15
N ARG A 399 3.33 -34.76 -2.46
CA ARG A 399 4.55 -35.36 -3.03
C ARG A 399 5.83 -34.64 -2.58
N THR A 400 5.79 -33.31 -2.56
CA THR A 400 6.94 -32.49 -2.12
C THR A 400 7.23 -32.72 -0.63
N ASN A 401 6.19 -32.74 0.20
CA ASN A 401 6.33 -33.00 1.64
C ASN A 401 6.86 -34.42 1.92
N ILE A 402 6.39 -35.43 1.17
CA ILE A 402 6.90 -36.80 1.26
C ILE A 402 8.39 -36.85 0.97
N TYR A 403 8.85 -36.19 -0.11
CA TYR A 403 10.27 -36.16 -0.49
C TYR A 403 11.14 -35.47 0.55
N GLN A 404 10.67 -34.35 1.10
CA GLN A 404 11.35 -33.64 2.18
C GLN A 404 11.44 -34.49 3.46
N LYS A 405 10.34 -35.14 3.87
CA LYS A 405 10.30 -35.99 5.07
C LYS A 405 11.12 -37.28 4.92
N LEU A 406 11.20 -37.83 3.70
CA LEU A 406 12.01 -39.01 3.41
C LEU A 406 13.47 -38.68 3.04
N GLY A 407 13.84 -37.40 2.97
CA GLY A 407 15.22 -36.97 2.66
C GLY A 407 15.69 -37.30 1.24
N VAL A 408 14.76 -37.40 0.29
CA VAL A 408 15.02 -37.87 -1.08
C VAL A 408 14.45 -36.91 -2.12
N ASN A 409 14.98 -36.96 -3.34
CA ASN A 409 14.55 -36.08 -4.43
C ASN A 409 13.90 -36.83 -5.61
N ARG A 410 13.81 -38.15 -5.54
CA ARG A 410 13.28 -39.00 -6.63
C ARG A 410 12.29 -40.01 -6.08
N LEU A 411 11.27 -40.33 -6.88
CA LEU A 411 10.25 -41.32 -6.53
C LEU A 411 10.86 -42.70 -6.23
N ARG A 412 11.87 -43.12 -7.01
CA ARG A 412 12.55 -44.42 -6.79
C ARG A 412 13.20 -44.48 -5.40
N ASP A 413 13.84 -43.40 -4.99
CA ASP A 413 14.51 -43.30 -3.69
C ASP A 413 13.47 -43.23 -2.56
N ALA A 414 12.35 -42.52 -2.78
CA ALA A 414 11.23 -42.46 -1.82
C ALA A 414 10.59 -43.82 -1.58
N LEU A 415 10.40 -44.62 -2.63
CA LEU A 415 9.86 -45.98 -2.51
C LEU A 415 10.84 -46.91 -1.78
N ALA A 416 12.15 -46.79 -2.05
CA ALA A 416 13.17 -47.58 -1.36
C ALA A 416 13.21 -47.26 0.15
N VAL A 417 13.18 -45.97 0.52
CA VAL A 417 13.14 -45.55 1.94
C VAL A 417 11.83 -46.00 2.61
N ALA A 418 10.69 -45.86 1.93
CA ALA A 418 9.40 -46.26 2.48
C ALA A 418 9.25 -47.79 2.67
N GLN A 419 9.89 -48.59 1.82
CA GLN A 419 9.98 -50.04 1.97
C GLN A 419 10.91 -50.43 3.14
N ALA A 420 12.09 -49.81 3.21
CA ALA A 420 13.03 -50.03 4.32
C ALA A 420 12.43 -49.64 5.68
N ALA A 421 11.56 -48.62 5.70
CA ALA A 421 10.85 -48.15 6.90
C ALA A 421 9.54 -48.91 7.19
N GLY A 422 9.14 -49.90 6.37
CA GLY A 422 7.92 -50.70 6.59
C GLY A 422 6.60 -49.93 6.38
N ILE A 423 6.64 -48.76 5.75
CA ILE A 423 5.46 -47.91 5.48
C ILE A 423 4.64 -48.48 4.31
N LEU A 424 5.34 -49.03 3.31
CA LEU A 424 4.72 -49.76 2.20
C LEU A 424 4.94 -51.27 2.41
N LYS A 425 3.85 -52.03 2.52
CA LYS A 425 3.89 -53.50 2.49
C LYS A 425 3.82 -53.97 1.03
N GLN A 426 4.53 -55.06 0.72
CA GLN A 426 4.58 -55.68 -0.62
C GLN A 426 3.18 -55.99 -1.16
#